data_AF-A0A3N1K129-F1
#
_entry.id   AF-A0A3N1K129-F1
#
_cell.length_a   1.000
_cell.length_b   1.000
_cell.length_c   1.000
_cell.angle_alpha   90.00
_cell.angle_beta   90.00
_cell.angle_gamma   90.00
#
_symmetry.space_group_name_H-M   'P 1'
#
loop_
_entity.id
_entity.type
_entity.pdbx_description
1 polymer ?
#
loop_
_entity_poly.entity_id
_entity_poly.type
_entity_poly.pdbx_seq_one_letter_code
_entity_poly.pdbx_strand_id
1 'polypeptide(L)'
;MTAVRTPFAGPVVALADVPDPVFAGQLVGAGVAVDPTGVEGAVTAVAPVDGTIVKLHPHAFALQGSAGTDVLVHVGIDTVKLSGEGFELLATEGSTVAAGDPVVRFTPSVISAAGYSPICPVVVLGSAPDTVDQGTVGTSVLDGDSLFEV
;
A
#
# COMPACT_ATOMS: atom_id res chain seq x y z
N MET A 1 -6.64 -15.59 -11.14
CA MET A 1 -6.49 -15.41 -9.69
C MET A 1 -5.11 -14.86 -9.46
N THR A 2 -5.04 -13.56 -9.23
CA THR A 2 -3.83 -12.81 -8.94
C THR A 2 -3.79 -12.61 -7.43
N ALA A 3 -2.76 -13.16 -6.77
CA ALA A 3 -2.53 -12.89 -5.35
C ALA A 3 -1.87 -11.52 -5.20
N VAL A 4 -2.50 -10.62 -4.45
CA VAL A 4 -1.93 -9.33 -4.07
C VAL A 4 -1.26 -9.51 -2.72
N ARG A 5 0.08 -9.44 -2.71
CA ARG A 5 0.87 -9.62 -1.49
C ARG A 5 0.92 -8.36 -0.65
N THR A 6 1.24 -8.52 0.64
CA THR A 6 1.45 -7.37 1.51
C THR A 6 2.68 -6.58 1.08
N PRO A 7 2.63 -5.23 1.04
CA PRO A 7 3.81 -4.41 0.78
C PRO A 7 4.81 -4.42 1.94
N PHE A 8 4.41 -4.86 3.14
CA PHE A 8 5.26 -5.05 4.32
C PHE A 8 4.50 -5.82 5.41
N ALA A 9 5.19 -6.44 6.35
CA ALA A 9 4.56 -7.09 7.50
C ALA A 9 3.82 -6.09 8.41
N GLY A 10 2.63 -6.47 8.90
CA GLY A 10 1.87 -5.65 9.85
C GLY A 10 0.42 -6.10 10.05
N PRO A 11 -0.29 -5.50 11.03
CA PRO A 11 -1.73 -5.62 11.17
C PRO A 11 -2.48 -5.17 9.91
N VAL A 12 -3.49 -5.93 9.52
CA VAL A 12 -4.39 -5.58 8.41
C VAL A 12 -5.67 -4.98 8.97
N VAL A 13 -6.06 -3.82 8.44
CA VAL A 13 -7.28 -3.10 8.81
C VAL A 13 -8.20 -2.95 7.60
N ALA A 14 -9.51 -2.84 7.85
CA ALA A 14 -10.48 -2.58 6.80
C ALA A 14 -10.25 -1.18 6.22
N LEU A 15 -10.55 -0.98 4.93
CA LEU A 15 -10.53 0.37 4.35
C LEU A 15 -11.47 1.31 5.10
N ALA A 16 -12.60 0.81 5.60
CA ALA A 16 -13.56 1.60 6.39
C ALA A 16 -12.97 2.23 7.66
N ASP A 17 -11.88 1.67 8.20
CA ASP A 17 -11.17 2.17 9.39
C ASP A 17 -10.02 3.13 9.02
N VAL A 18 -9.73 3.32 7.73
CA VAL A 18 -8.74 4.29 7.25
C VAL A 18 -9.30 5.71 7.44
N PRO A 19 -8.53 6.65 8.03
CA PRO A 19 -9.00 8.01 8.32
C PRO A 19 -8.98 8.92 7.07
N ASP A 20 -9.53 8.44 5.96
CA ASP A 20 -9.67 9.14 4.70
C ASP A 20 -10.97 8.68 4.00
N PRO A 21 -11.92 9.59 3.71
CA PRO A 21 -13.21 9.20 3.14
C PRO A 21 -13.12 8.65 1.71
N VAL A 22 -12.07 8.97 0.96
CA VAL A 22 -11.85 8.47 -0.40
C VAL A 22 -11.44 7.01 -0.36
N PHE A 23 -10.53 6.64 0.55
CA PHE A 23 -10.16 5.23 0.78
C PHE A 23 -11.24 4.46 1.53
N ALA A 24 -11.81 5.02 2.60
CA ALA A 24 -12.84 4.36 3.39
C ALA A 24 -14.14 4.10 2.62
N GLY A 25 -14.45 4.96 1.65
CA GLY A 25 -15.56 4.77 0.72
C GLY A 25 -15.23 3.88 -0.48
N GLN A 26 -14.03 3.30 -0.57
CA GLN A 26 -13.55 2.50 -1.70
C GLN A 26 -13.66 3.23 -3.06
N LEU A 27 -13.56 4.57 -3.08
CA LEU A 27 -13.79 5.37 -4.29
C LEU A 27 -12.65 5.23 -5.30
N VAL A 28 -11.44 4.91 -4.84
CA VAL A 28 -10.27 4.62 -5.67
C VAL A 28 -10.29 3.17 -6.18
N GLY A 29 -10.94 2.29 -5.42
CA GLY A 29 -11.01 0.84 -5.64
C GLY A 29 -11.17 0.07 -4.33
N ALA A 30 -11.58 -1.18 -4.42
CA ALA A 30 -11.65 -2.12 -3.31
C ALA A 30 -10.26 -2.62 -2.89
N GLY A 31 -10.13 -2.99 -1.62
CA GLY A 31 -8.87 -3.42 -1.03
C GLY A 31 -8.90 -3.53 0.50
N VAL A 32 -7.72 -3.49 1.10
CA VAL A 32 -7.50 -3.40 2.56
C VAL A 32 -6.38 -2.39 2.84
N ALA A 33 -6.05 -2.15 4.11
CA ALA A 33 -4.87 -1.37 4.48
C ALA A 33 -3.99 -2.12 5.48
N VAL A 34 -2.71 -1.79 5.51
CA VAL A 34 -1.74 -2.32 6.47
C VAL A 34 -1.28 -1.19 7.39
N ASP A 35 -1.29 -1.43 8.70
CA ASP A 35 -0.96 -0.42 9.71
C ASP A 35 0.46 -0.61 10.28
N PRO A 36 1.44 0.23 9.88
CA PRO A 36 2.80 0.16 10.43
C PRO A 36 2.95 0.98 11.74
N THR A 37 1.86 1.40 12.37
CA THR A 37 1.90 2.16 13.63
C THR A 37 2.68 1.39 14.71
N GLY A 38 3.59 2.08 15.40
CA GLY A 38 4.42 1.51 16.45
C GLY A 38 5.71 0.84 15.98
N VAL A 39 5.96 0.74 14.67
CA VAL A 39 7.26 0.33 14.14
C VAL A 39 8.30 1.43 14.38
N GLU A 40 9.34 1.15 15.16
CA GLU A 40 10.37 2.14 15.54
C GLU A 40 11.36 2.47 14.40
N GLY A 41 11.46 1.60 13.39
CA GLY A 41 12.42 1.71 12.29
C GLY A 41 11.81 2.07 10.94
N ALA A 42 12.66 2.13 9.93
CA ALA A 42 12.21 2.28 8.55
C ALA A 42 11.51 1.00 8.06
N VAL A 43 10.41 1.18 7.35
CA VAL A 43 9.65 0.14 6.65
C VAL A 43 9.92 0.27 5.16
N THR A 44 10.08 -0.86 4.47
CA THR A 44 10.21 -0.87 3.01
C THR A 44 8.94 -1.43 2.40
N ALA A 45 8.18 -0.58 1.72
CA ALA A 45 7.05 -0.99 0.90
C ALA A 45 7.57 -1.63 -0.40
N VAL A 46 7.26 -2.91 -0.58
CA VAL A 46 7.59 -3.69 -1.78
C VAL A 46 6.43 -3.74 -2.77
N ALA A 47 6.72 -4.12 -4.01
CA ALA A 47 5.70 -4.36 -5.02
C ALA A 47 4.78 -5.51 -4.59
N PRO A 48 3.45 -5.32 -4.50
CA PRO A 48 2.53 -6.38 -4.08
C PRO A 48 2.21 -7.41 -5.18
N VAL A 49 2.51 -7.08 -6.45
CA VAL A 49 2.29 -7.93 -7.63
C VAL A 49 3.41 -7.75 -8.64
N ASP A 50 3.58 -8.71 -9.54
CA ASP A 50 4.44 -8.56 -10.72
C ASP A 50 3.84 -7.54 -11.68
N GLY A 51 4.63 -6.59 -12.19
CA GLY A 51 4.09 -5.54 -13.05
C GLY A 51 5.08 -4.46 -13.43
N THR A 52 4.54 -3.34 -13.89
CA THR A 52 5.30 -2.13 -14.21
C THR A 52 4.84 -0.98 -13.31
N ILE A 53 5.79 -0.25 -12.73
CA ILE A 53 5.48 0.97 -11.97
C ILE A 53 5.04 2.05 -12.97
N VAL A 54 3.75 2.30 -13.09
CA VAL A 54 3.20 3.31 -14.01
C VAL A 54 3.12 4.70 -13.39
N LYS A 55 3.15 4.77 -12.06
CA LYS A 55 3.26 6.03 -11.32
C LYS A 55 4.09 5.83 -10.08
N LEU A 56 5.03 6.75 -9.83
CA LEU A 56 5.83 6.75 -8.60
C LEU A 56 5.89 8.15 -7.97
N HIS A 57 5.46 8.23 -6.72
CA HIS A 57 5.64 9.35 -5.82
C HIS A 57 6.29 8.86 -4.53
N PRO A 58 6.96 9.73 -3.74
CA PRO A 58 7.56 9.33 -2.47
C PRO A 58 6.58 8.61 -1.52
N HIS A 59 5.30 8.96 -1.55
CA HIS A 59 4.28 8.43 -0.66
C HIS A 59 3.29 7.47 -1.35
N ALA A 60 3.45 7.14 -2.63
CA ALA A 60 2.50 6.27 -3.33
C ALA A 60 3.09 5.72 -4.63
N PHE A 61 2.71 4.50 -4.98
CA PHE A 61 3.04 3.93 -6.29
C PHE A 61 1.89 3.10 -6.84
N ALA A 62 1.68 3.23 -8.14
CA ALA A 62 0.70 2.45 -8.89
C ALA A 62 1.44 1.46 -9.81
N LEU A 63 1.03 0.20 -9.74
CA LEU A 63 1.50 -0.87 -10.58
C LEU A 63 0.43 -1.20 -11.62
N GLN A 64 0.83 -1.26 -12.89
CA GLN A 64 0.08 -1.99 -13.89
C GLN A 64 0.48 -3.47 -13.79
N GLY A 65 -0.45 -4.32 -13.35
CA GLY A 65 -0.15 -5.72 -13.05
C GLY A 65 0.00 -6.56 -14.31
N SER A 66 0.98 -7.46 -14.34
CA SER A 66 1.25 -8.33 -15.49
C SER A 66 0.09 -9.29 -15.80
N ALA A 67 -0.72 -9.61 -14.79
CA ALA A 67 -1.94 -10.43 -14.91
C ALA A 67 -3.22 -9.62 -15.12
N GLY A 68 -3.12 -8.30 -15.35
CA GLY A 68 -4.25 -7.39 -15.57
C GLY A 68 -4.88 -6.82 -14.29
N THR A 69 -4.27 -7.03 -13.13
CA THR A 69 -4.69 -6.44 -11.85
C THR A 69 -3.84 -5.22 -11.53
N ASP A 70 -4.38 -4.03 -11.74
CA ASP A 70 -3.69 -2.78 -11.41
C ASP A 70 -3.85 -2.47 -9.92
N VAL A 71 -2.73 -2.20 -9.24
CA VAL A 71 -2.70 -2.04 -7.77
C VAL A 71 -2.07 -0.72 -7.40
N LEU A 72 -2.70 -0.01 -6.44
CA LEU A 72 -2.13 1.16 -5.79
C LEU A 72 -1.71 0.79 -4.36
N VAL A 73 -0.48 1.15 -4.01
CA VAL A 73 -0.02 1.23 -2.62
C VAL A 73 0.15 2.69 -2.27
N HIS A 74 -0.61 3.16 -1.28
CA HIS A 74 -0.51 4.53 -0.77
C HIS A 74 0.08 4.48 0.65
N VAL A 75 1.19 5.17 0.88
CA VAL A 75 1.95 5.12 2.13
C VAL A 75 1.52 6.26 3.04
N GLY A 76 0.77 5.92 4.09
CA GLY A 76 0.13 6.89 4.98
C GLY A 76 -1.02 7.66 4.33
N ILE A 77 -1.67 8.54 5.07
CA ILE A 77 -2.76 9.41 4.61
C ILE A 77 -2.30 10.86 4.62
N ASP A 78 -2.67 11.63 3.60
CA ASP A 78 -2.28 13.05 3.45
C ASP A 78 -0.76 13.30 3.36
N THR A 79 0.04 12.24 3.22
CA THR A 79 1.51 12.24 3.23
C THR A 79 2.15 12.93 2.02
N VAL A 80 1.38 13.24 0.98
CA VAL A 80 1.81 14.17 -0.08
C VAL A 80 2.27 15.52 0.50
N LYS A 81 1.67 15.96 1.61
CA LYS A 81 1.99 17.22 2.29
C LYS A 81 3.40 17.22 2.91
N LEU A 82 4.02 16.05 3.09
CA LEU A 82 5.41 15.92 3.55
C LEU A 82 6.44 16.24 2.46
N SER A 83 6.02 16.43 1.20
CA SER A 83 6.90 16.80 0.09
C SER A 83 8.13 15.89 -0.07
N GLY A 84 8.00 14.62 0.33
CA GLY A 84 9.06 13.61 0.28
C GLY A 84 9.90 13.46 1.55
N GLU A 85 9.68 14.27 2.58
CA GLU A 85 10.39 14.12 3.86
C GLU A 85 10.01 12.79 4.55
N GLY A 86 11.02 12.02 4.96
CA GLY A 86 10.83 10.71 5.60
C GLY A 86 10.64 9.55 4.61
N PHE A 87 10.78 9.80 3.31
CA PHE A 87 10.68 8.80 2.23
C PHE A 87 11.96 8.71 1.41
N GLU A 88 12.27 7.50 0.95
CA GLU A 88 13.37 7.18 0.03
C GLU A 88 12.80 6.33 -1.11
N LEU A 89 12.96 6.80 -2.35
CA LEU A 89 12.57 6.02 -3.53
C LEU A 89 13.66 4.98 -3.83
N LEU A 90 13.27 3.70 -3.91
CA LEU A 90 14.17 2.58 -4.18
C LEU A 90 14.02 2.04 -5.61
N ALA A 91 12.97 2.46 -6.32
CA ALA A 91 12.71 2.14 -7.71
C ALA A 91 12.47 3.43 -8.54
N THR A 92 12.21 3.27 -9.83
CA THR A 92 11.90 4.39 -10.73
C THR A 92 10.60 4.13 -11.51
N GLU A 93 9.86 5.19 -11.82
CA GLU A 93 8.69 5.11 -12.72
C GLU A 93 9.12 4.50 -14.07
N GLY A 94 8.32 3.57 -14.59
CA GLY A 94 8.61 2.77 -15.79
C GLY A 94 9.37 1.47 -15.53
N SER A 95 9.84 1.20 -14.31
CA SER A 95 10.52 -0.06 -13.99
C SER A 95 9.56 -1.24 -13.99
N THR A 96 9.99 -2.37 -14.56
CA THR A 96 9.35 -3.67 -14.34
C THR A 96 9.83 -4.24 -13.01
N VAL A 97 8.90 -4.74 -12.20
CA VAL A 97 9.14 -5.28 -10.85
C VAL A 97 8.46 -6.64 -10.70
N ALA A 98 9.06 -7.50 -9.89
CA ALA A 98 8.43 -8.70 -9.35
C ALA A 98 7.81 -8.40 -7.98
N ALA A 99 6.81 -9.19 -7.58
CA ALA A 99 6.23 -9.09 -6.24
C ALA A 99 7.32 -9.35 -5.18
N GLY A 100 7.49 -8.39 -4.27
CA GLY A 100 8.57 -8.39 -3.28
C GLY A 100 9.73 -7.45 -3.59
N ASP A 101 9.81 -6.88 -4.80
CA ASP A 101 10.86 -5.91 -5.13
C ASP A 101 10.66 -4.60 -4.35
N PRO A 102 11.71 -4.03 -3.72
CA PRO A 102 11.63 -2.76 -2.99
C PRO A 102 11.23 -1.58 -3.87
N VAL A 103 10.25 -0.78 -3.44
CA VAL A 103 9.78 0.40 -4.20
C VAL A 103 10.01 1.70 -3.43
N VAL A 104 9.56 1.75 -2.18
CA VAL A 104 9.67 2.94 -1.32
C VAL A 104 10.08 2.51 0.09
N ARG A 105 11.05 3.19 0.68
CA ARG A 105 11.32 3.10 2.12
C ARG A 105 10.79 4.34 2.82
N PHE A 106 10.15 4.17 3.96
CA PHE A 106 9.59 5.25 4.75
C PHE A 106 9.74 4.98 6.25
N THR A 107 9.63 6.03 7.07
CA THR A 107 9.67 5.88 8.53
C THR A 107 8.30 6.25 9.13
N PRO A 108 7.50 5.27 9.62
CA PRO A 108 6.16 5.53 10.15
C PRO A 108 6.13 6.59 11.26
N SER A 109 7.14 6.60 12.14
CA SER A 109 7.23 7.58 13.23
C SER A 109 7.41 9.02 12.74
N VAL A 110 8.05 9.25 11.58
CA VAL A 110 8.15 10.57 10.96
C VAL A 110 6.79 11.05 10.45
N ILE A 111 6.03 10.15 9.83
CA ILE A 111 4.65 10.43 9.36
C ILE A 111 3.75 10.80 10.55
N SER A 112 3.77 9.98 11.61
CA SER A 112 2.99 10.23 12.81
C SER A 112 3.40 11.51 13.54
N ALA A 113 4.71 11.80 13.63
CA ALA A 113 5.21 13.03 14.26
C ALA A 113 4.78 14.30 13.52
N ALA A 114 4.57 14.21 12.21
CA ALA A 114 4.03 15.29 11.39
C ALA A 114 2.49 15.44 11.48
N GLY A 115 1.81 14.58 12.25
CA GLY A 115 0.37 14.63 12.47
C GLY A 115 -0.47 13.89 11.42
N TYR A 116 0.15 13.01 10.63
CA TYR A 116 -0.53 12.22 9.60
C TYR A 116 -0.65 10.76 10.02
N SER A 117 -1.64 10.04 9.47
CA SER A 117 -1.76 8.60 9.70
C SER A 117 -0.73 7.84 8.87
N PRO A 118 0.02 6.89 9.44
CA PRO A 118 0.94 6.04 8.68
C PRO A 118 0.28 4.81 8.05
N ILE A 119 -1.04 4.61 8.24
CA ILE A 119 -1.79 3.48 7.65
C ILE A 119 -1.66 3.52 6.13
N CYS A 120 -1.37 2.37 5.52
CA CYS A 120 -1.10 2.25 4.08
C CYS A 120 -2.21 1.48 3.35
N PRO A 121 -3.10 2.14 2.60
CA PRO A 121 -4.04 1.48 1.70
C PRO A 121 -3.35 0.69 0.57
N VAL A 122 -3.87 -0.51 0.31
CA VAL A 122 -3.50 -1.37 -0.83
C VAL A 122 -4.77 -1.74 -1.57
N VAL A 123 -4.97 -1.19 -2.76
CA VAL A 123 -6.27 -1.26 -3.47
C VAL A 123 -6.10 -1.68 -4.92
N VAL A 124 -7.11 -2.36 -5.45
CA VAL A 124 -7.23 -2.68 -6.88
C VAL A 124 -7.87 -1.48 -7.59
N LEU A 125 -7.07 -0.78 -8.40
CA LEU A 125 -7.46 0.48 -9.01
C LEU A 125 -8.71 0.33 -9.90
N GLY A 126 -9.73 1.16 -9.65
CA GLY A 126 -10.95 1.22 -10.46
C GLY A 126 -11.90 0.02 -10.29
N SER A 127 -11.63 -0.89 -9.35
CA SER A 127 -12.54 -1.97 -9.00
C SER A 127 -13.80 -1.44 -8.30
N ALA A 128 -14.90 -2.18 -8.40
CA ALA A 128 -16.13 -1.84 -7.70
C ALA A 128 -15.96 -2.08 -6.18
N PRO A 129 -16.67 -1.34 -5.31
CA PRO A 129 -16.65 -1.61 -3.88
C PRO A 129 -17.01 -3.07 -3.54
N ASP A 130 -16.43 -3.57 -2.46
CA ASP A 130 -16.70 -4.89 -1.88
C ASP A 130 -16.39 -6.10 -2.81
N THR A 131 -15.57 -5.89 -3.85
CA THR A 131 -15.10 -6.98 -4.71
C THR A 131 -13.82 -7.67 -4.24
N VAL A 132 -13.21 -7.18 -3.17
CA VAL A 132 -11.99 -7.75 -2.56
C VAL A 132 -12.36 -8.47 -1.26
N ASP A 133 -11.84 -9.69 -1.09
CA ASP A 133 -12.01 -10.48 0.13
C ASP A 133 -11.40 -9.78 1.36
N GLN A 134 -12.10 -9.86 2.48
CA GLN A 134 -11.74 -9.22 3.75
C GLN A 134 -11.21 -10.24 4.78
N GLY A 135 -10.87 -11.46 4.37
CA GLY A 135 -10.50 -12.55 5.28
C GLY A 135 -9.22 -12.31 6.10
N THR A 136 -8.37 -11.38 5.67
CA THR A 136 -7.15 -10.97 6.39
C THR A 136 -7.38 -9.83 7.38
N VAL A 137 -8.51 -9.13 7.33
CA VAL A 137 -8.81 -8.01 8.24
C VAL A 137 -8.85 -8.48 9.69
N GLY A 138 -8.19 -7.73 10.58
CA GLY A 138 -8.08 -8.08 12.00
C GLY A 138 -7.00 -9.13 12.29
N THR A 139 -6.26 -9.57 11.27
CA THR A 139 -5.07 -10.42 11.43
C THR A 139 -3.79 -9.59 11.21
N SER A 140 -2.63 -10.23 11.37
CA SER A 140 -1.33 -9.66 11.00
C SER A 140 -0.69 -10.53 9.93
N VAL A 141 -0.16 -9.89 8.89
CA VAL A 141 0.57 -10.55 7.80
C VAL A 141 2.08 -10.41 7.99
N LEU A 142 2.84 -11.39 7.51
CA LEU A 142 4.30 -11.37 7.43
C LEU A 142 4.76 -10.94 6.04
N ASP A 143 6.05 -10.63 5.90
CA ASP A 143 6.63 -10.24 4.61
C ASP A 143 6.42 -11.34 3.56
N GLY A 144 5.81 -10.95 2.43
CA GLY A 144 5.51 -11.85 1.32
C GLY A 144 4.19 -12.62 1.43
N ASP A 145 3.45 -12.52 2.54
CA ASP A 145 2.12 -13.10 2.66
C ASP A 145 1.12 -12.44 1.70
N SER A 146 0.07 -13.19 1.34
CA SER A 146 -1.04 -12.67 0.54
C SER A 146 -1.96 -11.81 1.41
N LEU A 147 -2.32 -10.62 0.94
CA LEU A 147 -3.38 -9.80 1.56
C LEU A 147 -4.76 -10.26 1.11
N PHE A 148 -4.93 -10.53 -0.18
CA PHE A 148 -6.17 -10.96 -0.81
C PHE A 148 -5.92 -11.47 -2.23
N GLU A 149 -6.92 -12.13 -2.82
CA GLU A 149 -6.87 -12.64 -4.19
C GLU A 149 -7.94 -11.97 -5.07
N VAL A 150 -7.63 -11.79 -6.36
CA VAL A 150 -8.50 -11.15 -7.37
C VAL A 150 -8.59 -11.97 -8.66
#